data_AF-A0A3N5USR9-F1
#
_entry.id   AF-A0A3N5USR9-F1
#
_cell.length_a   1.000
_cell.length_b   1.000
_cell.length_c   1.000
_cell.angle_alpha   90.00
_cell.angle_beta   90.00
_cell.angle_gamma   90.00
#
_symmetry.space_group_name_H-M   'P 1'
#
loop_
_entity.id
_entity.type
_entity.pdbx_description
1 polymer ?
#
loop_
_entity_poly.entity_id
_entity_poly.type
_entity_poly.pdbx_seq_one_letter_code
_entity_poly.pdbx_strand_id
1 'polypeptide(L)'
;MGKIRKFSIVGIAIIIVAIAILVYYNYNIQLTIPRPTLPPSTIDIVTKKDNIIYPTKLQADEWFMDPITLTKDERFDPNAKLIQNSDGSWSVDSKGQTRLNVWTRGSGNFRQNGGIDTYNHSVIEARGYWYKPSDWKNVEMTGYFKLKEFVEDEYSMFSRSILHNRNQSGCGGSDYKLQLHFDGTVSAEKEEWHVHYTDQPEKLPREPDHKDIELGNLTNKWVGLKNIVYNTDQNGTFYPTMEMWIDETNNGTW
;
A
#
# COMPACT_ATOMS: atom_id res chain seq x y z
N MET A 1 -23.02 8.19 -86.99
CA MET A 1 -21.65 8.69 -86.72
C MET A 1 -21.69 9.53 -85.44
N GLY A 2 -21.21 9.00 -84.32
CA GLY A 2 -21.35 9.58 -82.98
C GLY A 2 -20.18 10.49 -82.60
N LYS A 3 -20.50 11.70 -82.14
CA LYS A 3 -19.54 12.63 -81.50
C LYS A 3 -19.26 12.16 -80.07
N ILE A 4 -18.10 11.56 -79.82
CA ILE A 4 -17.62 11.29 -78.47
C ILE A 4 -17.16 12.61 -77.86
N ARG A 5 -17.88 13.09 -76.85
CA ARG A 5 -17.59 14.30 -76.08
C ARG A 5 -16.20 14.16 -75.44
N LYS A 6 -15.30 15.11 -75.73
CA LYS A 6 -14.07 15.34 -74.98
C LYS A 6 -14.45 15.78 -73.56
N PHE A 7 -14.82 14.84 -72.71
CA PHE A 7 -14.90 15.08 -71.28
C PHE A 7 -13.48 15.38 -70.81
N SER A 8 -13.32 16.63 -70.38
CA SER A 8 -12.06 17.31 -70.21
C SER A 8 -11.17 16.57 -69.22
N ILE A 9 -9.94 16.23 -69.64
CA ILE A 9 -8.87 15.68 -68.78
C ILE A 9 -8.70 16.52 -67.50
N VAL A 10 -9.01 17.82 -67.58
CA VAL A 10 -9.03 18.75 -66.45
C VAL A 10 -10.05 18.36 -65.37
N GLY A 11 -11.23 17.88 -65.75
CA GLY A 11 -12.25 17.44 -64.80
C GLY A 11 -11.83 16.20 -64.03
N ILE A 12 -11.13 15.26 -64.69
CA ILE A 12 -10.58 14.06 -64.05
C ILE A 12 -9.46 14.44 -63.08
N ALA A 13 -8.58 15.37 -63.46
CA ALA A 13 -7.50 15.84 -62.59
C ALA A 13 -8.03 16.51 -61.31
N ILE A 14 -9.07 17.33 -61.41
CA ILE A 14 -9.71 18.00 -60.25
C ILE A 14 -10.31 16.96 -59.30
N ILE A 15 -10.96 15.91 -59.83
CA ILE A 15 -11.54 14.84 -59.01
C ILE A 15 -10.45 14.07 -58.26
N ILE A 16 -9.33 13.76 -58.91
CA ILE A 16 -8.21 13.05 -58.27
C ILE A 16 -7.62 13.87 -57.12
N VAL A 17 -7.42 15.18 -57.31
CA VAL A 17 -6.91 16.07 -56.25
C VAL A 17 -7.90 16.16 -55.10
N ALA A 18 -9.20 16.29 -55.37
CA ALA A 18 -10.23 16.31 -54.33
C ALA A 18 -10.25 15.01 -53.50
N ILE A 19 -10.12 13.85 -54.16
CA ILE A 19 -10.04 12.55 -53.47
C ILE A 19 -8.77 12.46 -52.62
N ALA A 20 -7.61 12.90 -53.14
CA ALA A 20 -6.36 12.88 -52.39
C ALA A 20 -6.43 13.76 -51.13
N ILE A 21 -7.04 14.94 -51.23
CA ILE A 21 -7.27 15.84 -50.08
C ILE A 21 -8.21 15.18 -49.07
N LEU A 22 -9.29 14.54 -49.53
CA LEU A 22 -10.25 13.87 -48.65
C LEU A 22 -9.62 12.68 -47.91
N VAL A 23 -8.78 11.90 -48.60
CA VAL A 23 -8.02 10.79 -48.01
C VAL A 23 -7.00 11.31 -47.00
N TYR A 24 -6.27 12.38 -47.33
CA TYR A 24 -5.33 13.02 -46.42
C TYR A 24 -6.03 13.52 -45.14
N TYR A 25 -7.17 14.22 -45.28
CA TYR A 25 -7.93 14.67 -44.12
C TYR A 25 -8.49 13.51 -43.29
N ASN A 26 -9.06 12.48 -43.91
CA ASN A 26 -9.55 11.30 -43.19
C ASN A 26 -8.43 10.54 -42.48
N TYR A 27 -7.24 10.45 -43.08
CA TYR A 27 -6.08 9.81 -42.45
C TYR A 27 -5.56 10.62 -41.25
N ASN A 28 -5.51 11.95 -41.36
CA ASN A 28 -5.13 12.81 -40.24
C ASN A 28 -6.18 12.81 -39.11
N ILE A 29 -7.48 12.74 -39.44
CA ILE A 29 -8.56 12.60 -38.45
C ILE A 29 -8.45 11.25 -37.72
N GLN A 30 -8.14 10.15 -38.41
CA GLN A 30 -7.87 8.85 -37.77
C GLN A 30 -6.64 8.87 -36.84
N LEU A 31 -5.65 9.72 -37.13
CA LEU A 31 -4.48 9.94 -36.25
C LEU A 31 -4.78 10.88 -35.05
N THR A 32 -5.88 11.64 -35.09
CA THR A 32 -6.28 12.55 -34.00
C THR A 32 -7.42 12.02 -33.12
N ILE A 33 -7.99 10.85 -33.41
CA ILE A 33 -8.82 10.15 -32.43
C ILE A 33 -7.89 9.76 -31.27
N PRO A 34 -8.13 10.25 -30.04
CA PRO A 34 -7.41 9.75 -28.89
C PRO A 34 -7.64 8.25 -28.87
N ARG A 35 -6.56 7.48 -29.00
CA ARG A 35 -6.62 6.04 -28.82
C ARG A 35 -7.34 5.82 -27.48
N PRO A 36 -8.37 4.96 -27.39
CA PRO A 36 -8.91 4.58 -26.09
C PRO A 36 -7.70 4.17 -25.26
N THR A 37 -7.41 4.96 -24.21
CA THR A 37 -6.36 4.60 -23.28
C THR A 37 -6.86 3.32 -22.66
N LEU A 38 -6.25 2.19 -23.06
CA LEU A 38 -6.36 0.98 -22.27
C LEU A 38 -6.06 1.40 -20.83
N PRO A 39 -6.88 0.99 -19.84
CA PRO A 39 -6.52 1.23 -18.44
C PRO A 39 -5.08 0.73 -18.28
N PRO A 40 -4.20 1.46 -17.59
CA PRO A 40 -2.79 1.09 -17.49
C PRO A 40 -2.69 -0.38 -17.06
N SER A 41 -2.27 -1.25 -17.98
CA SER A 41 -2.11 -2.69 -17.72
C SER A 41 -0.77 -3.00 -17.06
N THR A 42 -0.07 -1.97 -16.62
CA THR A 42 1.08 -2.01 -15.75
C THR A 42 0.70 -1.17 -14.56
N ILE A 43 0.36 -1.81 -13.45
CA ILE A 43 0.45 -1.13 -12.17
C ILE A 43 1.91 -0.71 -12.11
N ASP A 44 2.19 0.59 -12.19
CA ASP A 44 3.51 1.13 -11.84
C ASP A 44 3.69 0.89 -10.33
N ILE A 45 4.02 -0.35 -9.94
CA ILE A 45 4.51 -0.71 -8.60
C ILE A 45 5.97 -0.23 -8.47
N VAL A 46 6.31 0.87 -9.12
CA VAL A 46 7.28 1.80 -8.54
C VAL A 46 6.41 2.59 -7.58
N THR A 47 6.23 2.07 -6.35
CA THR A 47 5.67 2.82 -5.23
C THR A 47 6.27 4.21 -5.34
N LYS A 48 5.47 5.22 -5.76
CA LYS A 48 5.97 6.54 -6.16
C LYS A 48 6.86 7.04 -5.03
N LYS A 49 8.18 6.91 -5.21
CA LYS A 49 9.20 7.29 -4.22
C LYS A 49 9.04 8.75 -3.78
N ASP A 50 8.36 9.53 -4.63
CA ASP A 50 8.16 10.97 -4.52
C ASP A 50 6.93 11.38 -3.67
N ASN A 51 6.18 10.43 -3.10
CA ASN A 51 4.98 10.72 -2.29
C ASN A 51 5.19 10.43 -0.79
N ILE A 52 6.40 10.66 -0.27
CA ILE A 52 6.68 10.61 1.17
C ILE A 52 6.20 11.92 1.81
N ILE A 53 5.39 11.85 2.87
CA ILE A 53 4.87 13.05 3.55
C ILE A 53 5.96 13.70 4.42
N TYR A 54 6.68 12.88 5.20
CA TYR A 54 7.76 13.36 6.05
C TYR A 54 9.12 12.90 5.52
N PRO A 55 10.03 13.82 5.16
CA PRO A 55 11.33 13.44 4.58
C PRO A 55 12.10 12.44 5.44
N THR A 56 12.61 11.39 4.78
CA THR A 56 13.49 10.41 5.41
C THR A 56 14.72 11.11 5.99
N LYS A 57 15.06 10.81 7.26
CA LYS A 57 16.29 11.33 7.88
C LYS A 57 17.52 10.83 7.14
N LEU A 58 18.57 11.65 7.12
CA LEU A 58 19.87 11.24 6.58
C LEU A 58 20.34 9.94 7.27
N GLN A 59 20.71 8.94 6.47
CA GLN A 59 21.13 7.59 6.92
C GLN A 59 20.05 6.75 7.61
N ALA A 60 18.77 7.17 7.60
CA ALA A 60 17.70 6.30 8.04
C ALA A 60 17.55 5.10 7.10
N ASP A 61 17.01 4.01 7.65
CA ASP A 61 16.77 2.80 6.88
C ASP A 61 15.43 2.88 6.15
N GLU A 62 15.45 2.53 4.87
CA GLU A 62 14.30 2.47 3.99
C GLU A 62 14.13 1.05 3.47
N TRP A 63 12.88 0.69 3.16
CA TRP A 63 12.54 -0.55 2.49
C TRP A 63 11.49 -0.28 1.43
N PHE A 64 11.68 -0.87 0.26
CA PHE A 64 10.74 -0.81 -0.84
C PHE A 64 10.52 -2.22 -1.34
N MET A 65 9.26 -2.56 -1.60
CA MET A 65 8.90 -3.82 -2.21
C MET A 65 9.48 -3.89 -3.63
N ASP A 66 10.33 -4.88 -3.90
CA ASP A 66 10.71 -5.23 -5.26
C ASP A 66 9.84 -6.40 -5.73
N PRO A 67 8.89 -6.21 -6.67
CA PRO A 67 7.98 -7.27 -7.10
C PRO A 67 8.69 -8.40 -7.85
N ILE A 68 9.92 -8.23 -8.31
CA ILE A 68 10.70 -9.25 -9.01
C ILE A 68 11.44 -10.14 -8.01
N THR A 69 11.99 -9.56 -6.95
CA THR A 69 12.83 -10.27 -5.98
C THR A 69 12.18 -10.46 -4.61
N LEU A 70 10.89 -10.12 -4.46
CA LEU A 70 10.17 -10.15 -3.18
C LEU A 70 10.38 -11.45 -2.38
N THR A 71 10.30 -12.60 -3.05
CA THR A 71 10.43 -13.93 -2.41
C THR A 71 11.86 -14.27 -1.99
N LYS A 72 12.83 -13.44 -2.37
CA LYS A 72 14.26 -13.55 -2.01
C LYS A 72 14.69 -12.45 -1.04
N ASP A 73 13.81 -11.53 -0.70
CA ASP A 73 14.13 -10.44 0.22
C ASP A 73 14.14 -10.97 1.65
N GLU A 74 15.33 -11.04 2.25
CA GLU A 74 15.53 -11.51 3.63
C GLU A 74 14.85 -10.64 4.68
N ARG A 75 14.49 -9.39 4.33
CA ARG A 75 13.77 -8.48 5.22
C ARG A 75 12.27 -8.72 5.20
N PHE A 76 11.75 -9.37 4.16
CA PHE A 76 10.33 -9.62 4.00
C PHE A 76 9.97 -11.04 4.45
N ASP A 77 9.15 -11.14 5.49
CA ASP A 77 8.69 -12.39 6.09
C ASP A 77 7.17 -12.49 5.94
N PRO A 78 6.69 -12.98 4.77
CA PRO A 78 5.28 -13.27 4.57
C PRO A 78 4.94 -14.59 5.25
N ASN A 79 4.14 -14.51 6.32
CA ASN A 79 3.51 -15.71 6.90
C ASN A 79 2.26 -16.13 6.09
N ALA A 80 2.40 -16.13 4.76
CA ALA A 80 1.34 -16.41 3.81
C ALA A 80 1.95 -16.86 2.48
N LYS A 81 1.18 -17.64 1.71
CA LYS A 81 1.57 -17.99 0.35
C LYS A 81 1.32 -16.79 -0.56
N LEU A 82 2.35 -16.42 -1.30
CA LEU A 82 2.28 -15.34 -2.29
C LEU A 82 2.09 -15.89 -3.69
N ILE A 83 1.17 -15.32 -4.45
CA ILE A 83 0.91 -15.64 -5.84
C ILE A 83 1.00 -14.35 -6.66
N GLN A 84 1.98 -14.28 -7.55
CA GLN A 84 2.10 -13.15 -8.46
C GLN A 84 0.98 -13.20 -9.52
N ASN A 85 0.31 -12.07 -9.71
CA ASN A 85 -0.73 -11.88 -10.71
C ASN A 85 -0.10 -11.37 -12.02
N SER A 86 -0.85 -11.49 -13.12
CA SER A 86 -0.39 -11.02 -14.44
C SER A 86 -0.17 -9.51 -14.54
N ASP A 87 -0.79 -8.73 -13.66
CA ASP A 87 -0.66 -7.26 -13.57
C ASP A 87 0.52 -6.81 -12.69
N GLY A 88 1.33 -7.76 -12.19
CA GLY A 88 2.48 -7.50 -11.31
C GLY A 88 2.14 -7.46 -9.82
N SER A 89 0.85 -7.40 -9.45
CA SER A 89 0.43 -7.42 -8.04
C SER A 89 0.60 -8.81 -7.42
N TRP A 90 0.61 -8.88 -6.09
CA TRP A 90 0.72 -10.12 -5.36
C TRP A 90 -0.57 -10.42 -4.58
N SER A 91 -1.10 -11.63 -4.78
CA SER A 91 -2.19 -12.16 -3.96
C SER A 91 -1.60 -12.92 -2.79
N VAL A 92 -2.22 -12.76 -1.62
CA VAL A 92 -1.95 -13.52 -0.40
C VAL A 92 -3.02 -14.60 -0.23
N ASP A 93 -2.68 -15.78 0.28
CA ASP A 93 -3.70 -16.80 0.58
C ASP A 93 -4.47 -16.48 1.88
N SER A 94 -5.79 -16.61 1.85
CA SER A 94 -6.68 -16.23 2.94
C SER A 94 -6.86 -17.33 4.01
N LYS A 95 -5.87 -18.20 4.23
CA LYS A 95 -6.02 -19.37 5.12
C LYS A 95 -6.03 -19.03 6.64
N GLY A 96 -6.35 -17.78 6.99
CA GLY A 96 -6.41 -17.27 8.36
C GLY A 96 -5.76 -15.90 8.48
N GLN A 97 -5.07 -15.67 9.61
CA GLN A 97 -4.37 -14.41 9.91
C GLN A 97 -3.13 -14.22 9.03
N THR A 98 -3.32 -13.59 7.87
CA THR A 98 -2.23 -13.20 6.98
C THR A 98 -1.38 -12.11 7.62
N ARG A 99 -0.06 -12.31 7.69
CA ARG A 99 0.89 -11.29 8.18
C ARG A 99 2.01 -11.09 7.17
N LEU A 100 2.18 -9.85 6.73
CA LEU A 100 3.24 -9.42 5.83
C LEU A 100 4.25 -8.58 6.62
N ASN A 101 5.28 -9.21 7.17
CA ASN A 101 6.24 -8.50 8.02
C ASN A 101 7.41 -7.97 7.19
N VAL A 102 7.90 -6.79 7.56
CA VAL A 102 9.14 -6.21 7.00
C VAL A 102 10.06 -5.84 8.15
N TRP A 103 11.31 -6.29 8.10
CA TRP A 103 12.31 -6.03 9.12
C TRP A 103 13.26 -4.90 8.72
N THR A 104 13.87 -4.26 9.73
CA THR A 104 14.95 -3.29 9.52
C THR A 104 16.20 -3.95 8.95
N ARG A 105 17.00 -3.18 8.20
CA ARG A 105 18.26 -3.68 7.63
C ARG A 105 19.17 -4.21 8.72
N GLY A 106 19.69 -5.42 8.51
CA GLY A 106 20.61 -6.06 9.45
C GLY A 106 19.93 -6.59 10.71
N SER A 107 18.59 -6.63 10.79
CA SER A 107 17.88 -7.38 11.83
C SER A 107 18.28 -8.86 11.84
N GLY A 108 18.47 -9.47 10.66
CA GLY A 108 18.69 -10.90 10.54
C GLY A 108 17.52 -11.70 11.13
N ASN A 109 17.76 -12.98 11.43
CA ASN A 109 16.73 -13.85 11.97
C ASN A 109 16.71 -13.84 13.51
N PHE A 110 16.44 -12.67 14.10
CA PHE A 110 16.44 -12.50 15.56
C PHE A 110 15.45 -13.46 16.27
N ARG A 111 14.40 -13.90 15.57
CA ARG A 111 13.36 -14.82 16.05
C ARG A 111 13.89 -16.22 16.35
N GLN A 112 14.86 -16.72 15.59
CA GLN A 112 15.38 -18.08 15.76
C GLN A 112 16.50 -18.19 16.80
N ASN A 113 17.12 -17.07 17.18
CA ASN A 113 18.31 -17.07 18.05
C ASN A 113 18.05 -16.62 19.48
N GLY A 114 16.78 -16.51 19.91
CA GLY A 114 16.47 -15.84 21.18
C GLY A 114 17.07 -14.43 21.25
N GLY A 115 17.11 -13.73 20.10
CA GLY A 115 17.88 -12.51 19.93
C GLY A 115 17.36 -11.31 20.73
N ILE A 116 16.17 -11.44 21.32
CA ILE A 116 15.60 -10.41 22.19
C ILE A 116 16.07 -10.64 23.62
N ASP A 117 16.81 -9.67 24.14
CA ASP A 117 17.39 -9.70 25.49
C ASP A 117 16.35 -9.42 26.59
N THR A 118 15.29 -8.68 26.26
CA THR A 118 14.24 -8.33 27.22
C THR A 118 12.90 -8.02 26.56
N TYR A 119 11.82 -8.30 27.28
CA TYR A 119 10.45 -7.88 26.95
C TYR A 119 9.90 -6.89 27.98
N ASN A 120 10.76 -6.36 28.86
CA ASN A 120 10.39 -5.37 29.86
C ASN A 120 10.31 -3.97 29.22
N HIS A 121 9.11 -3.41 29.13
CA HIS A 121 8.86 -2.13 28.48
C HIS A 121 9.62 -0.96 29.11
N SER A 122 9.87 -0.96 30.43
CA SER A 122 10.68 0.11 31.06
C SER A 122 12.13 0.10 30.59
N VAL A 123 12.70 -1.08 30.32
CA VAL A 123 14.05 -1.20 29.76
C VAL A 123 14.06 -0.76 28.29
N ILE A 124 13.06 -1.19 27.53
CA ILE A 124 12.92 -0.84 26.10
C ILE A 124 12.69 0.65 25.91
N GLU A 125 11.86 1.28 26.74
CA GLU A 125 11.60 2.73 26.74
C GLU A 125 12.89 3.52 26.99
N ALA A 126 13.64 3.17 28.03
CA ALA A 126 14.90 3.82 28.35
C ALA A 126 15.95 3.67 27.24
N ARG A 127 15.98 2.50 26.58
CA ARG A 127 16.93 2.18 25.51
C ARG A 127 16.50 2.75 24.15
N GLY A 128 15.20 2.91 23.92
CA GLY A 128 14.60 3.48 22.73
C GLY A 128 14.43 2.52 21.54
N TYR A 129 14.68 1.22 21.70
CA TYR A 129 14.53 0.20 20.66
C TYR A 129 14.31 -1.21 21.25
N TRP A 130 13.77 -2.14 20.45
CA TRP A 130 13.43 -3.50 20.86
C TRP A 130 14.57 -4.52 20.69
N TYR A 131 15.29 -4.44 19.58
CA TYR A 131 16.36 -5.37 19.24
C TYR A 131 17.66 -4.63 18.92
N LYS A 132 17.63 -3.66 18.00
CA LYS A 132 18.83 -2.90 17.60
C LYS A 132 18.55 -1.39 17.55
N PRO A 133 19.56 -0.54 17.73
CA PRO A 133 19.42 0.92 17.54
C PRO A 133 18.89 1.31 16.16
N SER A 134 19.00 0.43 15.16
CA SER A 134 18.47 0.60 13.81
C SER A 134 16.98 0.29 13.67
N ASP A 135 16.29 -0.13 14.73
CA ASP A 135 14.84 -0.38 14.69
C ASP A 135 14.08 0.88 14.29
N TRP A 136 13.03 0.72 13.49
CA TRP A 136 12.19 1.83 13.07
C TRP A 136 11.37 2.35 14.25
N LYS A 137 11.72 3.56 14.70
CA LYS A 137 10.96 4.29 15.72
C LYS A 137 9.98 5.26 15.07
N ASN A 138 10.46 6.22 14.29
CA ASN A 138 9.60 7.10 13.51
C ASN A 138 9.52 6.53 12.10
N VAL A 139 8.31 6.14 11.66
CA VAL A 139 8.12 5.38 10.43
C VAL A 139 6.92 5.90 9.66
N GLU A 140 7.08 5.96 8.34
CA GLU A 140 6.00 6.12 7.37
C GLU A 140 5.94 4.82 6.55
N MET A 141 4.81 4.11 6.64
CA MET A 141 4.57 2.87 5.91
C MET A 141 3.50 3.13 4.86
N THR A 142 3.80 2.84 3.59
CA THR A 142 2.85 3.01 2.48
C THR A 142 2.59 1.66 1.82
N GLY A 143 1.33 1.32 1.57
CA GLY A 143 0.93 0.12 0.86
C GLY A 143 -0.32 0.35 0.03
N TYR A 144 -0.44 -0.38 -1.08
CA TYR A 144 -1.65 -0.41 -1.89
C TYR A 144 -2.28 -1.78 -1.80
N PHE A 145 -3.56 -1.83 -1.48
CA PHE A 145 -4.27 -3.06 -1.16
C PHE A 145 -5.55 -3.16 -1.98
N LYS A 146 -5.96 -4.40 -2.27
CA LYS A 146 -7.23 -4.71 -2.91
C LYS A 146 -7.91 -5.86 -2.22
N LEU A 147 -9.15 -5.64 -1.79
CA LEU A 147 -9.99 -6.68 -1.21
C LEU A 147 -10.69 -7.40 -2.36
N LYS A 148 -10.49 -8.71 -2.52
CA LYS A 148 -11.13 -9.46 -3.61
C LYS A 148 -12.57 -9.83 -3.28
N GLU A 149 -12.82 -10.23 -2.04
CA GLU A 149 -14.10 -10.71 -1.55
C GLU A 149 -14.34 -10.13 -0.16
N PHE A 150 -15.56 -9.69 0.12
CA PHE A 150 -15.89 -9.09 1.40
C PHE A 150 -15.85 -10.12 2.52
N VAL A 151 -15.20 -9.76 3.62
CA VAL A 151 -15.27 -10.39 4.93
C VAL A 151 -15.35 -9.28 5.97
N GLU A 152 -15.83 -9.59 7.18
CA GLU A 152 -15.80 -8.64 8.30
C GLU A 152 -14.40 -8.70 8.93
N ASP A 153 -13.51 -7.82 8.48
CA ASP A 153 -12.09 -7.75 8.85
C ASP A 153 -11.52 -6.39 8.37
N GLU A 154 -10.20 -6.20 8.48
CA GLU A 154 -9.54 -4.93 8.18
C GLU A 154 -8.16 -5.07 7.52
N TYR A 155 -7.68 -3.96 6.94
CA TYR A 155 -6.25 -3.75 6.72
C TYR A 155 -5.63 -3.16 7.98
N SER A 156 -4.86 -3.97 8.71
CA SER A 156 -4.14 -3.53 9.90
C SER A 156 -2.66 -3.29 9.60
N MET A 157 -2.22 -2.03 9.66
CA MET A 157 -0.82 -1.66 9.55
C MET A 157 -0.29 -1.31 10.93
N PHE A 158 0.70 -2.06 11.40
CA PHE A 158 1.25 -1.93 12.75
C PHE A 158 2.77 -1.75 12.73
N SER A 159 3.29 -1.02 13.72
CA SER A 159 4.72 -0.73 13.85
C SER A 159 5.17 -0.69 15.30
N ARG A 160 6.50 -0.59 15.51
CA ARG A 160 7.15 -0.60 16.84
C ARG A 160 6.93 -1.90 17.64
N SER A 161 6.77 -3.00 16.92
CA SER A 161 6.59 -4.36 17.43
C SER A 161 7.73 -5.28 17.00
N ILE A 162 7.89 -6.42 17.68
CA ILE A 162 8.82 -7.49 17.27
C ILE A 162 8.12 -8.80 16.92
N LEU A 163 7.04 -9.13 17.64
CA LEU A 163 6.40 -10.43 17.60
C LEU A 163 4.90 -10.28 17.93
N HIS A 164 4.06 -10.32 16.90
CA HIS A 164 2.60 -10.30 17.05
C HIS A 164 2.05 -11.70 17.37
N ASN A 165 2.46 -12.27 18.51
CA ASN A 165 2.03 -13.58 19.01
C ASN A 165 2.08 -13.62 20.55
N ARG A 166 1.67 -14.75 21.16
CA ARG A 166 1.51 -14.88 22.61
C ARG A 166 2.80 -15.25 23.37
N ASN A 167 3.92 -15.40 22.68
CA ASN A 167 5.17 -15.69 23.35
C ASN A 167 5.53 -14.55 24.31
N GLN A 168 6.11 -14.88 25.47
CA GLN A 168 6.46 -13.89 26.49
C GLN A 168 5.27 -13.04 26.94
N SER A 169 4.12 -13.70 27.15
CA SER A 169 2.85 -13.09 27.56
C SER A 169 2.30 -12.05 26.58
N GLY A 170 2.72 -12.09 25.32
CA GLY A 170 2.28 -11.16 24.28
C GLY A 170 3.01 -9.81 24.28
N CYS A 171 3.95 -9.56 25.20
CA CYS A 171 4.64 -8.27 25.30
C CYS A 171 5.36 -7.88 24.00
N GLY A 172 5.91 -8.85 23.27
CA GLY A 172 6.57 -8.59 21.98
C GLY A 172 5.63 -8.06 20.89
N GLY A 173 4.32 -8.17 21.09
CA GLY A 173 3.29 -7.66 20.20
C GLY A 173 2.82 -6.26 20.56
N SER A 174 3.47 -5.57 21.50
CA SER A 174 3.12 -4.17 21.75
C SER A 174 3.39 -3.33 20.50
N ASP A 175 2.39 -2.56 20.09
CA ASP A 175 2.44 -1.82 18.83
C ASP A 175 1.49 -0.63 18.81
N TYR A 176 1.63 0.15 17.73
CA TYR A 176 0.65 1.14 17.31
C TYR A 176 0.03 0.65 16.01
N LYS A 177 -1.30 0.53 15.97
CA LYS A 177 -2.06 0.05 14.83
C LYS A 177 -2.96 1.12 14.29
N LEU A 178 -2.96 1.22 12.98
CA LEU A 178 -3.91 2.01 12.24
C LEU A 178 -4.62 1.07 11.27
N GLN A 179 -5.94 1.04 11.37
CA GLN A 179 -6.79 0.04 10.72
C GLN A 179 -7.79 0.72 9.79
N LEU A 180 -7.88 0.20 8.56
CA LEU A 180 -8.95 0.51 7.61
C LEU A 180 -9.82 -0.74 7.47
N HIS A 181 -11.00 -0.68 8.07
CA HIS A 181 -11.99 -1.75 8.03
C HIS A 181 -12.58 -1.88 6.62
N PHE A 182 -12.96 -3.10 6.24
CA PHE A 182 -13.45 -3.38 4.89
C PHE A 182 -14.81 -2.74 4.56
N ASP A 183 -15.51 -2.23 5.57
CA ASP A 183 -16.72 -1.41 5.44
C ASP A 183 -16.44 0.07 5.17
N GLY A 184 -15.17 0.50 5.24
CA GLY A 184 -14.71 1.87 5.01
C GLY A 184 -14.49 2.70 6.27
N THR A 185 -14.73 2.14 7.46
CA THR A 185 -14.46 2.81 8.74
C THR A 185 -12.99 2.68 9.14
N VAL A 186 -12.52 3.55 10.04
CA VAL A 186 -11.13 3.54 10.53
C VAL A 186 -11.04 3.50 12.05
N SER A 187 -9.97 2.89 12.56
CA SER A 187 -9.61 2.90 13.98
C SER A 187 -8.11 3.11 14.18
N ALA A 188 -7.76 3.65 15.35
CA ALA A 188 -6.38 3.81 15.80
C ALA A 188 -6.24 3.20 17.19
N GLU A 189 -5.33 2.24 17.31
CA GLU A 189 -5.19 1.43 18.52
C GLU A 189 -3.75 1.42 19.01
N LYS A 190 -3.61 1.27 20.32
CA LYS A 190 -2.34 0.91 20.96
C LYS A 190 -2.53 -0.45 21.60
N GLU A 191 -1.82 -1.46 21.09
CA GLU A 191 -1.76 -2.75 21.76
C GLU A 191 -0.58 -2.73 22.75
N GLU A 192 -0.87 -2.90 24.04
CA GLU A 192 0.19 -3.00 25.06
C GLU A 192 0.77 -4.41 25.14
N TRP A 193 -0.02 -5.43 24.79
CA TRP A 193 0.43 -6.82 24.65
C TRP A 193 -0.50 -7.55 23.71
N HIS A 194 0.03 -8.53 22.98
CA HIS A 194 -0.79 -9.32 22.07
C HIS A 194 -1.80 -10.19 22.82
N VAL A 195 -3.09 -9.97 22.54
CA VAL A 195 -4.22 -10.52 23.32
C VAL A 195 -4.52 -12.01 23.04
N HIS A 196 -5.33 -12.61 23.92
CA HIS A 196 -6.25 -13.69 23.55
C HIS A 196 -7.65 -13.10 23.38
N TYR A 197 -8.36 -13.50 22.35
CA TYR A 197 -9.79 -13.20 22.23
C TYR A 197 -10.66 -13.82 23.37
N THR A 198 -10.11 -14.73 24.19
CA THR A 198 -10.79 -15.27 25.39
C THR A 198 -10.39 -14.58 26.69
N ASP A 199 -9.29 -13.83 26.67
CA ASP A 199 -8.76 -13.09 27.82
C ASP A 199 -9.25 -11.63 27.78
N GLN A 200 -9.82 -11.23 26.63
CA GLN A 200 -10.63 -10.03 26.50
C GLN A 200 -11.84 -10.17 27.45
N PRO A 201 -12.06 -9.21 28.38
CA PRO A 201 -13.33 -9.12 29.07
C PRO A 201 -14.44 -9.13 28.01
N GLU A 202 -15.53 -9.84 28.29
CA GLU A 202 -16.74 -9.83 27.46
C GLU A 202 -17.04 -8.38 27.03
N LYS A 203 -16.94 -8.11 25.71
CA LYS A 203 -16.96 -6.78 25.05
C LYS A 203 -16.71 -5.62 26.02
N LEU A 204 -15.47 -5.13 26.07
CA LEU A 204 -15.20 -3.90 26.80
C LEU A 204 -16.26 -2.85 26.41
N PRO A 205 -16.83 -2.09 27.37
CA PRO A 205 -17.91 -1.13 27.10
C PRO A 205 -17.58 -0.05 26.05
N ARG A 206 -16.32 0.00 25.61
CA ARG A 206 -15.81 0.78 24.50
C ARG A 206 -14.81 -0.08 23.73
N GLU A 207 -15.30 -0.81 22.74
CA GLU A 207 -14.46 -1.06 21.56
C GLU A 207 -14.03 0.32 21.02
N PRO A 208 -12.81 0.47 20.49
CA PRO A 208 -12.41 1.72 19.88
C PRO A 208 -13.46 2.12 18.83
N ASP A 209 -13.98 3.35 18.92
CA ASP A 209 -15.02 3.81 18.01
C ASP A 209 -14.48 3.74 16.56
N HIS A 210 -15.09 2.86 15.75
CA HIS A 210 -14.88 2.85 14.32
C HIS A 210 -15.40 4.19 13.76
N LYS A 211 -14.50 5.02 13.25
CA LYS A 211 -14.88 6.32 12.69
C LYS A 211 -15.26 6.12 11.23
N ASP A 212 -16.50 6.44 10.90
CA ASP A 212 -16.93 6.55 9.50
C ASP A 212 -16.32 7.79 8.85
N ILE A 213 -15.71 7.59 7.69
CA ILE A 213 -15.09 8.62 6.85
C ILE A 213 -15.65 8.59 5.42
N GLU A 214 -16.81 7.96 5.22
CA GLU A 214 -17.60 7.94 3.98
C GLU A 214 -16.95 7.22 2.80
N LEU A 215 -15.93 6.36 3.02
CA LEU A 215 -15.31 5.52 1.99
C LEU A 215 -16.25 4.41 1.46
N GLY A 216 -17.13 3.93 2.34
CA GLY A 216 -17.97 2.76 2.11
C GLY A 216 -17.18 1.46 1.83
N ASN A 217 -17.90 0.45 1.33
CA ASN A 217 -17.34 -0.89 1.14
C ASN A 217 -16.13 -0.90 0.17
N LEU A 218 -15.05 -1.58 0.57
CA LEU A 218 -13.77 -1.63 -0.15
C LEU A 218 -13.62 -2.80 -1.13
N THR A 219 -14.63 -3.66 -1.24
CA THR A 219 -14.58 -4.86 -2.08
C THR A 219 -14.34 -4.51 -3.54
N ASN A 220 -13.38 -5.21 -4.14
CA ASN A 220 -12.89 -5.04 -5.50
C ASN A 220 -12.30 -3.65 -5.84
N LYS A 221 -12.02 -2.82 -4.82
CA LYS A 221 -11.36 -1.52 -4.99
C LYS A 221 -9.89 -1.60 -4.58
N TRP A 222 -9.05 -0.88 -5.32
CA TRP A 222 -7.70 -0.59 -4.85
C TRP A 222 -7.77 0.62 -3.93
N VAL A 223 -7.10 0.55 -2.79
CA VAL A 223 -6.95 1.67 -1.85
C VAL A 223 -5.49 1.80 -1.47
N GLY A 224 -4.99 3.03 -1.47
CA GLY A 224 -3.68 3.34 -0.90
C GLY A 224 -3.83 3.67 0.59
N LEU A 225 -2.99 3.05 1.41
CA LEU A 225 -2.88 3.35 2.83
C LEU A 225 -1.48 3.85 3.13
N LYS A 226 -1.41 4.94 3.89
CA LYS A 226 -0.16 5.45 4.45
C LYS A 226 -0.35 5.67 5.94
N ASN A 227 0.44 4.94 6.71
CA ASN A 227 0.39 4.93 8.17
C ASN A 227 1.71 5.47 8.72
N ILE A 228 1.62 6.52 9.52
CA ILE A 228 2.76 7.26 10.02
C ILE A 228 2.72 7.23 11.54
N VAL A 229 3.79 6.74 12.14
CA VAL A 229 3.97 6.74 13.59
C VAL A 229 5.26 7.45 13.92
N TYR A 230 5.18 8.56 14.64
CA TYR A 230 6.34 9.36 15.02
C TYR A 230 6.18 9.95 16.41
N ASN A 231 7.26 10.47 16.99
CA ASN A 231 7.19 11.17 18.27
C ASN A 231 7.06 12.69 18.05
N THR A 232 6.07 13.31 18.69
CA THR A 232 5.94 14.76 18.83
C THR A 232 6.46 15.21 20.20
N ASP A 233 7.12 16.35 20.26
CA ASP A 233 7.53 16.96 21.52
C ASP A 233 6.42 17.87 22.04
N GLN A 234 5.96 17.60 23.26
CA GLN A 234 5.07 18.49 24.00
C GLN A 234 5.74 18.84 25.33
N ASN A 235 6.28 20.05 25.42
CA ASN A 235 6.94 20.60 26.62
C ASN A 235 8.10 19.73 27.15
N GLY A 236 8.94 19.19 26.26
CA GLY A 236 10.10 18.35 26.59
C GLY A 236 9.74 16.88 26.82
N THR A 237 8.46 16.51 26.66
CA THR A 237 7.99 15.12 26.74
C THR A 237 7.59 14.64 25.36
N PHE A 238 8.15 13.51 24.93
CA PHE A 238 7.85 12.94 23.62
C PHE A 238 6.64 12.01 23.68
N TYR A 239 5.63 12.27 22.85
CA TYR A 239 4.44 11.45 22.72
C TYR A 239 4.37 10.79 21.34
N PRO A 240 3.95 9.53 21.25
CA PRO A 240 3.65 8.90 19.98
C PRO A 240 2.44 9.59 19.33
N THR A 241 2.56 9.88 18.05
CA THR A 241 1.49 10.42 17.19
C THR A 241 1.30 9.45 16.04
N MET A 242 0.04 9.13 15.76
CA MET A 242 -0.38 8.24 14.69
C MET A 242 -1.17 9.04 13.65
N GLU A 243 -0.82 8.89 12.38
CA GLU A 243 -1.56 9.48 11.26
C GLU A 243 -1.85 8.40 10.22
N MET A 244 -3.08 8.36 9.74
CA MET A 244 -3.49 7.55 8.60
C MET A 244 -3.91 8.50 7.47
N TRP A 245 -3.36 8.26 6.29
CA TRP A 245 -3.72 8.92 5.03
C TRP A 245 -4.21 7.87 4.05
N ILE A 246 -5.26 8.20 3.29
CA ILE A 246 -5.96 7.25 2.43
C ILE A 246 -6.07 7.83 1.02
N ASP A 247 -5.46 7.12 0.07
CA ASP A 247 -5.64 7.37 -1.36
C ASP A 247 -6.82 6.51 -1.85
N GLU A 248 -8.03 7.05 -1.68
CA GLU A 248 -9.30 6.39 -2.05
C GLU A 248 -9.34 6.00 -3.54
N THR A 249 -8.71 6.81 -4.39
CA THR A 249 -8.82 6.68 -5.84
C THR A 249 -7.63 5.99 -6.50
N ASN A 250 -6.65 5.55 -5.70
CA ASN A 250 -5.42 4.91 -6.16
C ASN A 250 -4.69 5.75 -7.24
N ASN A 251 -4.62 7.06 -7.06
CA ASN A 251 -3.98 7.99 -8.00
C ASN A 251 -2.69 8.63 -7.45
N GLY A 252 -2.36 8.35 -6.19
CA GLY A 252 -1.23 8.91 -5.46
C GLY A 252 -1.51 10.26 -4.82
N THR A 253 -2.78 10.62 -4.65
CA THR A 253 -3.21 11.81 -3.88
C THR A 253 -3.64 11.33 -2.50
N TRP A 254 -3.05 11.93 -1.47
CA TRP A 254 -3.22 11.56 -0.07
C TRP A 254 -3.99 12.64 0.68
#